data_AF-A0A380WA74-F1
#
_entry.id   AF-A0A380WA74-F1
#
_cell.length_a   1.000
_cell.length_b   1.000
_cell.length_c   1.000
_cell.angle_alpha   90.00
_cell.angle_beta   90.00
_cell.angle_gamma   90.00
#
_symmetry.space_group_name_H-M   'P 1'
#
loop_
_entity.id
_entity.type
_entity.pdbx_description
1 polymer ?
#
loop_
_entity_poly.entity_id
_entity_poly.type
_entity_poly.pdbx_seq_one_letter_code
_entity_poly.pdbx_strand_id
1 'polypeptide(L)' 'MKQEEHQQSVTKCAYTVPEAGAMIGLNKNASYAAAARGEIPTIRFGKLLKVPKAAWDKKIGA' A
#
# COMPACT_ATOMS: atom_id res chain seq x y z
N MET A 1 -0.84 10.61 21.37
CA MET A 1 -0.78 10.69 19.88
C MET A 1 0.66 10.42 19.47
N LYS A 2 1.10 9.24 19.05
CA LYS A 2 0.63 8.43 17.92
C LYS A 2 0.77 6.94 18.29
N GLN A 3 -0.34 6.22 18.17
CA GLN A 3 -0.47 4.77 18.26
C GLN A 3 0.50 4.07 17.28
N GLU A 4 0.96 2.86 17.46
CA GLU A 4 1.07 1.91 18.58
C GLU A 4 1.97 0.82 17.98
N GLU A 5 2.99 0.38 18.71
CA GLU A 5 3.73 -0.83 18.37
C GLU A 5 2.82 -2.04 18.62
N HIS A 6 2.63 -2.89 17.61
CA HIS A 6 2.27 -4.29 17.82
C HIS A 6 2.93 -5.18 16.78
N GLN A 7 3.96 -5.87 17.27
CA GLN A 7 4.60 -7.05 16.73
C GLN A 7 3.56 -8.18 16.65
N GLN A 8 3.28 -8.70 15.45
CA GLN A 8 2.80 -10.06 15.23
C GLN A 8 3.08 -10.40 13.77
N SER A 9 3.63 -11.59 13.51
CA SER A 9 3.81 -12.18 12.18
C SER A 9 2.45 -12.53 11.56
N VAL A 10 1.62 -11.51 11.30
CA VAL A 10 0.45 -11.63 10.45
C VAL A 10 0.93 -11.30 9.05
N THR A 11 0.94 -12.29 8.16
CA THR A 11 1.20 -12.07 6.74
C THR A 11 0.12 -11.13 6.21
N LYS A 12 0.39 -9.82 6.18
CA LYS A 12 -0.53 -8.82 5.62
C LYS A 12 -0.71 -9.13 4.13
N CYS A 13 -1.92 -9.51 3.74
CA CYS A 13 -2.27 -9.76 2.33
C CYS A 13 -2.46 -8.47 1.53
N ALA A 14 -2.53 -7.31 2.21
CA ALA A 14 -2.69 -6.01 1.58
C ALA A 14 -2.00 -4.90 2.37
N TYR A 15 -1.47 -3.93 1.65
CA TYR A 15 -0.89 -2.68 2.14
C TYR A 15 -1.89 -1.53 2.00
N THR A 16 -1.67 -0.46 2.75
CA THR A 16 -2.29 0.84 2.42
C THR A 16 -1.50 1.53 1.29
N VAL A 17 -2.14 2.49 0.62
CA VAL A 17 -1.48 3.31 -0.42
C VAL A 17 -0.20 3.98 0.06
N PRO A 18 -0.15 4.67 1.22
CA PRO A 18 1.08 5.26 1.70
C PRO A 18 2.15 4.23 2.09
N GLU A 19 1.77 3.04 2.60
CA GLU A 19 2.74 1.95 2.86
C GLU A 19 3.38 1.46 1.55
N ALA A 20 2.58 1.20 0.52
CA ALA A 20 3.10 0.76 -0.79
C ALA A 20 4.03 1.81 -1.42
N GLY A 21 3.64 3.09 -1.39
CA GLY A 21 4.51 4.15 -1.90
C GLY A 21 5.80 4.31 -1.10
N ALA A 22 5.77 4.12 0.23
CA ALA A 22 6.98 4.17 1.03
C ALA A 22 7.99 3.06 0.64
N MET A 23 7.53 1.89 0.20
CA MET A 23 8.41 0.80 -0.28
C MET A 23 9.23 1.19 -1.52
N ILE A 24 8.72 2.13 -2.32
CA ILE A 24 9.41 2.65 -3.53
C ILE A 24 9.94 4.07 -3.33
N GLY A 25 9.98 4.57 -2.08
CA GLY A 25 10.52 5.89 -1.74
C GLY A 25 9.61 7.08 -2.05
N LEU A 26 8.32 6.87 -2.29
CA LEU A 26 7.35 7.95 -2.52
C LEU A 26 6.82 8.55 -1.21
N ASN A 27 6.57 9.87 -1.26
CA ASN A 27 5.80 10.56 -0.21
C ASN A 27 4.30 10.22 -0.32
N LYS A 28 3.52 10.50 0.74
CA LYS A 28 2.09 10.16 0.81
C LYS A 28 1.27 10.70 -0.37
N ASN A 29 1.51 11.95 -0.78
CA ASN A 29 0.79 12.57 -1.90
C ASN A 29 1.11 11.88 -3.22
N ALA A 30 2.39 11.58 -3.46
CA ALA A 30 2.85 10.86 -4.63
C ALA A 30 2.29 9.43 -4.66
N SER A 31 2.16 8.76 -3.50
CA SER A 31 1.51 7.46 -3.40
C SER A 31 0.05 7.51 -3.83
N TYR A 32 -0.72 8.49 -3.36
CA TYR A 32 -2.12 8.66 -3.79
C TYR A 32 -2.25 9.05 -5.27
N ALA A 33 -1.33 9.88 -5.77
CA ALA A 33 -1.29 10.22 -7.19
C ALA A 33 -1.00 8.98 -8.05
N ALA A 34 -0.03 8.16 -7.66
CA ALA A 34 0.31 6.91 -8.34
C ALA A 34 -0.82 5.88 -8.25
N ALA A 35 -1.56 5.84 -7.14
CA ALA A 35 -2.78 5.04 -7.02
C ALA A 35 -3.89 5.53 -7.97
N ALA A 36 -4.10 6.84 -8.08
CA ALA A 36 -5.06 7.43 -9.01
C ALA A 36 -4.70 7.19 -10.48
N ARG A 37 -3.40 7.15 -10.80
CA ARG A 37 -2.89 6.82 -12.15
C ARG A 37 -2.95 5.32 -12.47
N GLY A 38 -3.26 4.45 -11.51
CA GLY A 38 -3.24 3.00 -11.69
C GLY A 38 -1.83 2.38 -11.73
N GLU A 39 -0.80 3.16 -11.37
CA GLU A 39 0.56 2.64 -11.23
C GLU A 39 0.66 1.74 -10.01
N ILE A 40 0.07 2.17 -8.89
CA ILE A 40 -0.12 1.33 -7.70
C ILE A 40 -1.42 0.54 -7.88
N PRO A 41 -1.36 -0.81 -7.90
CA PRO A 41 -2.54 -1.65 -8.01
C PRO A 41 -3.37 -1.50 -6.74
N THR A 42 -4.50 -0.82 -6.86
CA THR A 42 -5.43 -0.61 -5.73
C THR A 42 -6.75 -1.31 -5.98
N ILE A 43 -7.32 -1.88 -4.92
CA ILE A 43 -8.68 -2.42 -4.88
C ILE A 43 -9.47 -1.57 -3.89
N ARG A 44 -10.66 -1.14 -4.35
CA ARG A 44 -11.59 -0.37 -3.54
C ARG A 44 -12.63 -1.30 -2.92
N PHE A 45 -12.61 -1.43 -1.61
CA PHE A 45 -13.64 -2.12 -0.83
C PHE A 45 -14.56 -1.07 -0.20
N GLY A 46 -15.60 -0.68 -0.94
CA GLY A 46 -16.52 0.39 -0.54
C GLY A 46 -15.81 1.73 -0.37
N LYS A 47 -15.57 2.16 0.88
CA LYS A 47 -14.83 3.39 1.21
C LYS A 47 -13.33 3.16 1.43
N LEU A 48 -12.89 1.91 1.57
CA LEU A 48 -11.49 1.59 1.82
C LEU A 48 -10.73 1.39 0.52
N LEU A 49 -9.55 2.00 0.42
CA LEU A 49 -8.61 1.79 -0.67
C LEU A 49 -7.42 0.98 -0.15
N LYS A 50 -7.18 -0.20 -0.73
CA LYS A 50 -6.13 -1.13 -0.31
C LYS A 50 -5.30 -1.57 -1.50
N VAL A 51 -4.03 -1.85 -1.26
CA VAL A 51 -3.06 -2.33 -2.26
C VAL A 51 -2.84 -3.82 -2.02
N PRO A 52 -3.24 -4.72 -2.91
CA PRO A 52 -3.01 -6.15 -2.74
C PRO A 52 -1.52 -6.46 -2.81
N LYS A 53 -1.00 -7.23 -1.84
CA LYS A 53 0.41 -7.61 -1.77
C LYS A 53 0.87 -8.35 -3.03
N ALA A 54 0.13 -9.37 -3.45
CA ALA A 54 0.48 -10.18 -4.62
C ALA A 54 0.59 -9.36 -5.93
N ALA A 55 -0.28 -8.37 -6.10
CA ALA A 55 -0.24 -7.49 -7.28
C ALA A 55 0.92 -6.49 -7.19
N TRP A 56 1.24 -6.04 -5.97
CA TRP A 56 2.35 -5.13 -5.72
C TRP A 56 3.70 -5.80 -5.92
N ASP A 57 3.92 -6.97 -5.32
CA ASP A 57 5.16 -7.75 -5.42
C ASP A 57 5.48 -8.04 -6.90
N LYS A 58 4.46 -8.43 -7.69
CA LYS A 58 4.60 -8.64 -9.15
C LYS A 58 5.02 -7.37 -9.92
N LYS A 59 4.60 -6.20 -9.46
CA LYS A 59 4.93 -4.90 -10.11
C LYS A 59 6.33 -4.43 -9.79
N ILE A 60 6.79 -4.65 -8.56
CA ILE A 60 8.13 -4.22 -8.11
C ILE A 60 9.22 -5.28 -8.38
N GLY A 61 8.83 -6.50 -8.77
CA GLY A 61 9.76 -7.58 -9.11
C GLY A 61 10.46 -8.19 -7.89
N ALA A 62 9.80 -8.14 -6.73
CA ALA A 62 10.30 -8.69 -5.46
C ALA A 62 9.81 -10.13 -5.20
#